data_AF-A0A356TJ56-F1
#
_entry.id   AF-A0A356TJ56-F1
#
_cell.length_a   1.000
_cell.length_b   1.000
_cell.length_c   1.000
_cell.angle_alpha   90.00
_cell.angle_beta   90.00
_cell.angle_gamma   90.00
#
_symmetry.space_group_name_H-M   'P 1'
#
loop_
_entity.id
_entity.type
_entity.pdbx_description
1 polymer ?
#
loop_
_entity_poly.entity_id
_entity_poly.type
_entity_poly.pdbx_seq_one_letter_code
_entity_poly.pdbx_strand_id
1 'polypeptide(L)'
;MRVVEDIESLRALMEGGTQIADARVVGLDLSGVSFIDLGLSGVVFERCRFDDGGFVRSSLTAVSFESCQLSKTGFIECSLSTVVFRGGEAGPAVL
;
A
#
# COMPACT_ATOMS: atom_id res chain seq x y z
N MET A 1 13.92 -4.75 -7.97
CA MET A 1 12.53 -4.43 -7.59
C MET A 1 11.58 -5.34 -8.35
N ARG A 2 10.75 -6.12 -7.66
CA ARG A 2 9.73 -7.02 -8.23
C ARG A 2 8.51 -6.19 -8.68
N VAL A 3 7.97 -6.42 -9.87
CA VAL A 3 6.74 -5.77 -10.33
C VAL A 3 5.54 -6.70 -10.11
N VAL A 4 4.43 -6.16 -9.62
CA VAL A 4 3.18 -6.87 -9.32
C VAL A 4 2.03 -6.12 -10.00
N GLU A 5 1.42 -6.75 -11.01
CA GLU A 5 0.38 -6.14 -11.85
C GLU A 5 -0.96 -6.90 -11.75
N ASP A 6 -1.03 -7.91 -10.89
CA ASP A 6 -2.23 -8.71 -10.62
C ASP A 6 -2.45 -8.93 -9.11
N ILE A 7 -3.72 -9.07 -8.72
CA ILE A 7 -4.13 -9.18 -7.32
C ILE A 7 -3.71 -10.51 -6.67
N GLU A 8 -3.62 -11.59 -7.45
CA GLU A 8 -3.27 -12.91 -6.92
C GLU A 8 -1.79 -12.98 -6.54
N SER A 9 -0.91 -12.38 -7.35
CA SER A 9 0.50 -12.18 -7.02
C SER A 9 0.68 -11.32 -5.77
N LEU A 10 -0.13 -10.29 -5.58
CA LEU A 10 -0.10 -9.47 -4.38
C LEU A 10 -0.54 -10.26 -3.15
N ARG A 11 -1.63 -11.03 -3.25
CA ARG A 11 -2.13 -11.90 -2.18
C ARG A 11 -1.10 -12.95 -1.78
N ALA A 12 -0.44 -13.58 -2.75
CA ALA A 12 0.63 -14.54 -2.49
C ALA A 12 1.80 -13.91 -1.71
N LEU A 13 2.10 -12.61 -1.92
CA LEU A 13 3.11 -11.91 -1.10
C LEU A 13 2.62 -11.66 0.33
N MET A 14 1.34 -11.32 0.51
CA MET A 14 0.73 -11.08 1.82
C MET A 14 0.62 -12.38 2.65
N GLU A 15 0.36 -13.52 2.00
CA GLU A 15 0.25 -14.83 2.63
C GLU A 15 1.63 -15.48 2.86
N GLY A 16 2.59 -15.21 1.98
CA GLY A 16 3.93 -15.80 1.99
C GLY A 16 4.85 -15.30 3.11
N GLY A 17 4.44 -14.27 3.86
CA GLY A 17 5.19 -13.74 5.00
C GLY A 17 4.75 -12.34 5.40
N THR A 18 5.25 -11.87 6.54
CA THR A 18 4.90 -10.54 7.05
C THR A 18 5.75 -9.42 6.47
N GLN A 19 6.71 -9.70 5.58
CA GLN A 19 7.65 -8.70 5.05
C GLN A 19 7.58 -8.64 3.52
N ILE A 20 7.27 -7.45 3.00
CA ILE A 20 7.24 -7.14 1.58
C ILE A 20 8.29 -6.06 1.33
N ALA A 21 9.33 -6.40 0.57
CA ALA A 21 10.43 -5.49 0.27
C ALA A 21 10.67 -5.36 -1.23
N ASP A 22 11.13 -4.18 -1.65
CA ASP A 22 11.56 -3.89 -3.02
C ASP A 22 10.54 -4.34 -4.09
N ALA A 23 9.28 -3.97 -3.89
CA ALA A 23 8.17 -4.32 -4.78
C ALA A 23 7.51 -3.06 -5.36
N ARG A 24 7.06 -3.16 -6.61
CA ARG A 24 6.27 -2.14 -7.30
C ARG A 24 4.92 -2.74 -7.67
N VAL A 25 3.85 -2.27 -7.05
CA VAL A 25 2.48 -2.68 -7.29
C VAL A 25 1.83 -1.67 -8.22
N VAL A 26 1.36 -2.10 -9.39
CA VAL A 26 0.92 -1.18 -10.45
C VAL A 26 -0.51 -1.46 -10.87
N GLY A 27 -1.32 -0.39 -10.93
CA GLY A 27 -2.63 -0.42 -11.60
C GLY A 27 -3.70 -1.26 -10.92
N LEU A 28 -3.50 -1.68 -9.68
CA LEU A 28 -4.44 -2.54 -8.97
C LEU A 28 -5.57 -1.76 -8.32
N ASP A 29 -6.77 -2.31 -8.41
CA ASP A 29 -7.87 -1.92 -7.53
C ASP A 29 -7.71 -2.66 -6.18
N LEU A 30 -7.33 -1.90 -5.16
CA LEU A 30 -7.13 -2.31 -3.78
C LEU A 30 -8.22 -1.72 -2.87
N SER A 31 -9.37 -1.34 -3.44
CA SER A 31 -10.49 -0.82 -2.66
C SER A 31 -10.97 -1.86 -1.65
N GLY A 32 -11.17 -1.44 -0.40
CA GLY A 32 -11.53 -2.33 0.71
C GLY A 32 -10.45 -3.34 1.12
N VAL A 33 -9.29 -3.37 0.47
CA VAL A 33 -8.19 -4.28 0.84
C VAL A 33 -7.49 -3.74 2.09
N SER A 34 -7.30 -4.63 3.07
CA SER A 34 -6.57 -4.34 4.30
C SER A 34 -5.22 -5.05 4.31
N PHE A 35 -4.15 -4.27 4.43
CA PHE A 35 -2.79 -4.74 4.67
C PHE A 35 -2.56 -4.82 6.18
N ILE A 36 -2.61 -6.02 6.76
CA ILE A 36 -2.68 -6.23 8.21
C ILE A 36 -1.39 -6.90 8.70
N ASP A 37 -0.77 -6.34 9.75
CA ASP A 37 0.43 -6.89 10.40
C ASP A 37 1.61 -7.10 9.42
N LEU A 38 1.77 -6.20 8.44
CA LEU A 38 2.81 -6.26 7.41
C LEU A 38 3.94 -5.23 7.64
N GLY A 39 5.17 -5.63 7.36
CA GLY A 39 6.31 -4.75 7.15
C GLY A 39 6.52 -4.52 5.67
N LEU A 40 6.37 -3.27 5.22
CA LEU A 40 6.59 -2.83 3.86
C LEU A 40 7.85 -1.96 3.82
N SER A 41 8.83 -2.34 3.00
CA SER A 41 10.09 -1.60 2.85
C SER A 41 10.43 -1.35 1.38
N GLY A 42 10.60 -0.09 0.97
CA GLY A 42 10.94 0.23 -0.42
C GLY A 42 9.84 -0.15 -1.41
N VAL A 43 8.58 -0.14 -0.98
CA VAL A 43 7.43 -0.50 -1.82
C VAL A 43 6.90 0.73 -2.55
N VAL A 44 6.65 0.59 -3.84
CA VAL A 44 6.01 1.61 -4.68
C VAL A 44 4.62 1.13 -5.06
N PHE A 45 3.57 1.83 -4.65
CA PHE A 45 2.24 1.67 -5.19
C PHE A 45 2.04 2.72 -6.27
N GLU A 46 1.75 2.31 -7.50
CA GLU A 46 1.60 3.22 -8.63
C GLU A 46 0.26 3.00 -9.34
N ARG A 47 -0.49 4.08 -9.55
CA ARG A 47 -1.80 4.05 -10.23
C ARG A 47 -2.77 3.05 -9.60
N CYS A 48 -2.63 2.81 -8.29
CA CYS A 48 -3.52 1.94 -7.54
C CYS A 48 -4.68 2.73 -6.92
N ARG A 49 -5.78 2.05 -6.64
CA ARG A 49 -6.92 2.60 -5.88
C ARG A 49 -7.00 1.94 -4.52
N PHE A 50 -7.20 2.71 -3.46
CA PHE A 50 -7.33 2.24 -2.07
C PHE A 50 -8.63 2.73 -1.41
N ASP A 51 -9.69 2.94 -2.18
CA ASP A 51 -10.94 3.49 -1.66
C ASP A 51 -11.51 2.59 -0.56
N ASP A 52 -11.76 3.15 0.63
CA ASP A 52 -12.20 2.41 1.82
C ASP A 52 -11.27 1.24 2.24
N GLY A 53 -10.03 1.20 1.72
CA GLY A 53 -8.98 0.23 2.08
C GLY A 53 -7.93 0.82 3.03
N GLY A 54 -6.83 0.10 3.26
CA GLY A 54 -5.73 0.67 4.03
C GLY A 54 -4.79 -0.32 4.70
N PHE A 55 -4.06 0.20 5.68
CA PHE A 55 -3.02 -0.50 6.42
C PHE A 55 -3.39 -0.54 7.91
N VAL A 56 -3.16 -1.68 8.56
CA VAL A 56 -3.48 -1.91 9.97
C VAL A 56 -2.28 -2.59 10.65
N ARG A 57 -1.82 -2.03 11.78
CA ARG A 57 -0.67 -2.54 12.56
C ARG A 57 0.56 -2.84 11.71
N SER A 58 0.75 -2.06 10.65
CA SER A 58 1.78 -2.28 9.65
C SER A 58 2.88 -1.24 9.75
N SER A 59 4.11 -1.64 9.42
CA SER A 59 5.26 -0.74 9.34
C SER A 59 5.55 -0.40 7.88
N LEU A 60 5.54 0.88 7.52
CA LEU A 60 5.80 1.36 6.17
C LEU A 60 7.08 2.19 6.21
N THR A 61 8.16 1.64 5.62
CA THR A 61 9.46 2.30 5.51
C THR A 61 9.82 2.55 4.05
N ALA A 62 10.12 3.79 3.68
CA ALA A 62 10.46 4.16 2.31
C ALA A 62 9.38 3.71 1.29
N VAL A 63 8.10 3.85 1.67
CA VAL A 63 6.96 3.51 0.81
C VAL A 63 6.50 4.74 0.02
N SER A 64 6.18 4.57 -1.26
CA SER A 64 5.64 5.63 -2.10
C SER A 64 4.29 5.25 -2.70
N PHE A 65 3.38 6.22 -2.74
CA PHE A 65 2.11 6.14 -3.45
C PHE A 65 2.14 7.15 -4.59
N GLU A 66 2.20 6.67 -5.83
CA GLU A 66 2.41 7.46 -7.04
C GLU A 66 1.18 7.40 -7.95
N SER A 67 0.54 8.53 -8.22
CA SER A 67 -0.71 8.59 -9.01
C SER A 67 -1.84 7.69 -8.47
N CYS A 68 -1.90 7.48 -7.15
CA CYS A 68 -2.89 6.61 -6.50
C CYS A 68 -4.16 7.38 -6.09
N GLN A 69 -5.29 6.66 -6.01
CA GLN A 69 -6.52 7.13 -5.37
C GLN A 69 -6.56 6.60 -3.94
N LEU A 70 -6.67 7.50 -2.96
CA LEU A 70 -6.54 7.19 -1.52
C LEU A 70 -7.76 7.67 -0.73
N SER A 71 -8.96 7.59 -1.31
CA SER A 71 -10.16 8.11 -0.65
C SER A 71 -10.52 7.26 0.56
N LYS A 72 -10.58 7.89 1.74
CA LYS A 72 -10.85 7.19 3.01
C LYS A 72 -9.89 6.04 3.29
N THR A 73 -8.67 6.09 2.75
CA THR A 73 -7.65 5.10 3.07
C THR A 73 -7.19 5.27 4.51
N GLY A 74 -7.19 4.17 5.26
CA GLY A 74 -6.79 4.15 6.68
C GLY A 74 -5.32 3.75 6.90
N PHE A 75 -4.66 4.35 7.89
CA PHE A 75 -3.33 3.93 8.37
C PHE A 75 -3.38 3.67 9.89
N ILE A 76 -4.11 2.63 10.29
CA ILE A 76 -4.49 2.39 11.69
C ILE A 76 -3.36 1.69 12.45
N GLU A 77 -2.90 2.27 13.55
CA GLU A 77 -1.81 1.72 14.37
C GLU A 77 -0.53 1.46 13.56
N CYS A 78 -0.30 2.25 12.51
CA CYS A 78 0.84 2.10 11.61
C CYS A 78 2.05 2.92 12.06
N SER A 79 3.24 2.41 11.76
CA SER A 79 4.49 3.18 11.82
C SER A 79 4.86 3.65 10.41
N LEU A 80 4.91 4.97 10.19
CA LEU A 80 5.20 5.56 8.88
C LEU A 80 6.57 6.24 8.91
N SER A 81 7.54 5.69 8.19
CA SER A 81 8.88 6.26 8.04
C SER A 81 9.21 6.50 6.57
N THR A 82 9.46 7.75 6.19
CA THR A 82 9.79 8.11 4.80
C THR A 82 8.68 7.68 3.81
N VAL A 83 7.43 7.87 4.21
CA VAL A 83 6.27 7.61 3.33
C VAL A 83 6.00 8.86 2.49
N VAL A 84 5.86 8.69 1.18
CA VAL A 84 5.63 9.80 0.24
C VAL A 84 4.39 9.57 -0.61
N PHE A 85 3.66 10.64 -0.89
CA PHE A 85 2.48 10.66 -1.76
C PHE A 85 2.76 11.61 -2.93
N ARG A 86 2.74 11.10 -4.17
CA ARG A 86 3.17 11.84 -5.37
C ARG A 86 2.16 11.74 -6.50
N GLY A 87 1.36 12.79 -6.68
CA GLY A 87 0.29 12.78 -7.66
C GLY A 87 -0.79 11.77 -7.28
N GLY A 88 -2.05 12.14 -7.45
CA GLY A 88 -3.16 11.32 -6.98
C GLY A 88 -4.17 12.14 -6.20
N GLU A 89 -5.37 11.58 -6.08
CA GLU A 89 -6.45 12.17 -5.31
C GLU A 89 -6.46 11.51 -3.93
N ALA A 90 -6.06 12.28 -2.92
CA ALA A 90 -6.33 11.91 -1.53
C ALA A 90 -7.61 12.62 -1.11
N GLY A 91 -8.68 11.84 -0.87
CA GLY A 91 -9.79 12.32 -0.04
C GLY A 91 -9.31 12.57 1.40
N PRO A 92 -10.20 12.88 2.35
CA PRO A 92 -9.81 12.90 3.76
C PRO A 92 -9.23 11.53 4.15
N ALA A 93 -7.91 11.45 4.26
CA ALA A 93 -7.21 10.28 4.75
C ALA A 93 -7.45 10.17 6.26
N VAL A 94 -7.78 8.97 6.73
CA VAL A 94 -7.96 8.72 8.16
C VAL A 94 -6.63 8.20 8.68
N LEU A 95 -5.90 9.07 9.39
CA LEU A 95 -4.67 8.72 10.09
C LEU A 95 -4.98 8.17 11.48
#